data_AF-A0A950GMU8-F1
#
_entry.id   AF-A0A950GMU8-F1
#
_cell.length_a   1.000
_cell.length_b   1.000
_cell.length_c   1.000
_cell.angle_alpha   90.00
_cell.angle_beta   90.00
_cell.angle_gamma   90.00
#
_symmetry.space_group_name_H-M   'P 1'
#
loop_
_entity.id
_entity.type
_entity.pdbx_description
1 polymer ?
#
loop_
_entity_poly.entity_id
_entity_poly.type
_entity_poly.pdbx_seq_one_letter_code
_entity_poly.pdbx_strand_id
1 'polypeptide(L)'
;MTAPQGGKDGADPRIDPRLSERIDRLLIGSPVACALGITLHELAVDRAVLSLPFKKENVTVEDIVHGGVIAAFIDVAGVAAALSGADFETLRGSAT
;
A
#
# COMPACT_ATOMS: atom_id res chain seq x y z
N MET A 1 22.14 -31.70 -28.53
CA MET A 1 21.76 -30.33 -28.95
C MET A 1 20.25 -30.27 -28.97
N THR A 2 19.66 -29.88 -27.85
CA THR A 2 18.22 -29.68 -27.69
C THR A 2 18.07 -28.34 -26.99
N ALA A 3 17.51 -27.37 -27.70
CA ALA A 3 17.38 -26.00 -27.24
C ALA A 3 16.42 -25.91 -26.04
N PRO A 4 16.63 -24.98 -25.09
CA PRO A 4 15.68 -24.71 -24.03
C PRO A 4 14.46 -23.99 -24.60
N GLN A 5 13.27 -24.53 -24.34
CA GLN A 5 12.02 -23.82 -24.60
C GLN A 5 11.83 -22.75 -23.53
N GLY A 6 12.20 -21.51 -23.86
CA GLY A 6 11.79 -20.32 -23.14
C GLY A 6 10.29 -20.10 -23.34
N GLY A 7 9.51 -20.43 -22.33
CA GLY A 7 8.11 -20.00 -22.21
C GLY A 7 8.07 -18.58 -21.66
N LYS A 8 7.74 -17.62 -22.51
CA LYS A 8 7.37 -16.26 -22.12
C LYS A 8 5.96 -16.28 -21.56
N ASP A 9 5.81 -16.15 -20.25
CA ASP A 9 4.61 -15.61 -19.63
C ASP A 9 4.99 -14.39 -18.80
N GLY A 10 5.34 -13.31 -19.51
CA GLY A 10 5.33 -11.97 -18.95
C GLY A 10 3.88 -11.54 -18.79
N ALA A 11 3.19 -12.10 -17.80
CA ALA A 11 1.93 -11.54 -17.33
C ALA A 11 2.24 -10.15 -16.77
N ASP A 12 1.67 -9.11 -17.38
CA ASP A 12 1.56 -7.79 -16.75
C ASP A 12 1.06 -8.01 -15.32
N PRO A 13 1.88 -7.75 -14.27
CA PRO A 13 1.57 -8.17 -12.91
C PRO A 13 0.49 -7.22 -12.38
N ARG A 14 -0.73 -7.43 -12.84
CA ARG A 14 -1.92 -6.75 -12.37
C ARG A 14 -2.31 -7.40 -11.06
N ILE A 15 -2.52 -6.54 -10.08
CA ILE A 15 -3.01 -6.95 -8.77
C ILE A 15 -4.35 -7.66 -8.94
N ASP A 16 -4.54 -8.77 -8.23
CA ASP A 16 -5.84 -9.43 -8.15
C ASP A 16 -6.90 -8.40 -7.69
N PRO A 17 -8.00 -8.20 -8.43
CA PRO A 17 -9.05 -7.25 -8.05
C PRO A 17 -9.59 -7.45 -6.62
N ARG A 18 -9.70 -8.69 -6.14
CA ARG A 18 -10.17 -9.00 -4.78
C ARG A 18 -9.18 -8.54 -3.72
N LEU A 19 -7.90 -8.62 -4.03
CA LEU A 19 -6.82 -8.15 -3.19
C LEU A 19 -6.80 -6.63 -3.15
N SER A 20 -6.94 -5.99 -4.30
CA SER A 20 -7.05 -4.53 -4.40
C SER A 20 -8.22 -3.99 -3.57
N GLU A 21 -9.40 -4.63 -3.62
CA GLU A 21 -10.56 -4.22 -2.83
C GLU A 21 -10.32 -4.36 -1.32
N ARG A 22 -9.63 -5.43 -0.89
CA ARG A 22 -9.26 -5.62 0.52
C ARG A 22 -8.24 -4.58 0.99
N ILE A 23 -7.21 -4.30 0.19
CA ILE A 23 -6.19 -3.29 0.49
C ILE A 23 -6.87 -1.92 0.68
N ASP A 24 -7.76 -1.56 -0.25
CA ASP A 24 -8.52 -0.31 -0.16
C ASP A 24 -9.34 -0.26 1.13
N ARG A 25 -10.14 -1.30 1.42
CA ARG A 25 -11.00 -1.32 2.60
C ARG A 25 -10.22 -1.34 3.93
N LEU A 26 -9.16 -2.13 4.03
CA LEU A 26 -8.46 -2.37 5.30
C LEU A 26 -7.43 -1.28 5.61
N LEU A 27 -6.78 -0.72 4.59
CA LEU A 27 -5.72 0.27 4.79
C LEU A 27 -6.26 1.67 4.56
N ILE A 28 -6.79 1.94 3.36
CA ILE A 28 -7.24 3.30 2.96
C ILE A 28 -8.54 3.67 3.66
N GLY A 29 -9.47 2.73 3.77
CA GLY A 29 -10.72 2.86 4.51
C GLY A 29 -10.59 2.75 6.04
N SER A 30 -9.38 2.56 6.57
CA SER A 30 -9.17 2.47 8.03
C SER A 30 -9.49 3.82 8.71
N PRO A 31 -9.94 3.81 9.98
CA PRO A 31 -10.20 5.05 10.71
C PRO A 31 -8.99 5.98 10.78
N VAL A 32 -7.78 5.41 10.92
CA VAL A 32 -6.52 6.18 10.99
C VAL A 32 -6.21 6.83 9.64
N ALA A 33 -6.28 6.07 8.54
CA ALA A 33 -6.01 6.62 7.21
C ALA A 33 -7.03 7.71 6.82
N CYS A 34 -8.31 7.50 7.16
CA CYS A 34 -9.37 8.50 6.97
C CYS A 34 -9.10 9.78 7.78
N ALA A 35 -8.75 9.65 9.07
CA ALA A 35 -8.46 10.80 9.93
C ALA A 35 -7.26 11.62 9.40
N LEU A 36 -6.21 10.93 8.97
CA LEU A 36 -5.02 11.56 8.39
C LEU A 36 -5.28 12.12 6.98
N GLY A 37 -6.32 11.67 6.29
CA GLY A 37 -6.65 12.07 4.91
C GLY A 37 -5.75 11.43 3.86
N ILE A 38 -5.23 10.23 4.14
CA ILE A 38 -4.36 9.50 3.22
C ILE A 38 -5.13 9.15 1.94
N THR A 39 -4.50 9.37 0.79
CA THR A 39 -5.08 9.02 -0.53
C THR A 39 -4.14 8.08 -1.27
N LEU A 40 -4.68 7.00 -1.84
CA LEU A 40 -3.97 6.09 -2.73
C LEU A 40 -4.10 6.59 -4.18
N HIS A 41 -2.96 6.81 -4.84
CA HIS A 41 -2.90 7.27 -6.24
C HIS A 41 -2.62 6.13 -7.20
N GLU A 42 -1.73 5.21 -6.81
CA GLU A 42 -1.33 4.08 -7.64
C GLU A 42 -1.08 2.86 -6.77
N LEU A 43 -1.52 1.71 -7.27
CA LEU A 43 -1.23 0.41 -6.69
C LEU A 43 -0.84 -0.55 -7.81
N ALA A 44 0.39 -1.04 -7.75
CA ALA A 44 0.96 -2.06 -8.63
C ALA A 44 1.71 -3.10 -7.77
N VAL A 45 2.06 -4.25 -8.35
CA VAL A 45 2.82 -5.28 -7.61
C VAL A 45 4.13 -4.69 -7.09
N ASP A 46 4.34 -4.87 -5.78
CA ASP A 46 5.43 -4.35 -4.96
C ASP A 46 5.54 -2.81 -4.92
N ARG A 47 4.49 -2.09 -5.32
CA ARG A 47 4.52 -0.62 -5.39
C ARG A 47 3.18 0.03 -5.04
N ALA A 48 3.23 0.97 -4.09
CA ALA A 48 2.11 1.83 -3.76
C ALA A 48 2.54 3.30 -3.75
N VAL A 49 1.74 4.18 -4.35
CA VAL A 49 1.95 5.63 -4.31
C VAL A 49 0.78 6.26 -3.57
N LEU A 50 1.08 6.88 -2.43
CA LEU A 50 0.09 7.53 -1.58
C LEU A 50 0.50 8.99 -1.33
N SER A 51 -0.47 9.80 -0.90
CA SER A 51 -0.21 11.15 -0.39
C SER A 51 -0.81 11.32 1.00
N LEU A 52 -0.06 12.03 1.86
CA LEU A 52 -0.53 12.58 3.11
C LEU A 52 -0.70 14.10 2.95
N PRO A 53 -1.92 14.65 3.01
CA PRO A 53 -2.11 16.09 2.97
C PRO A 53 -1.54 16.73 4.24
N PHE A 54 -0.91 17.90 4.09
CA PHE A 54 -0.49 18.69 5.25
C PHE A 54 -1.73 19.20 6.01
N LYS A 55 -1.77 18.94 7.31
CA LYS A 55 -2.78 19.46 8.23
C LYS A 55 -2.08 20.04 9.46
N LYS A 56 -2.47 21.24 9.88
CA LYS A 56 -1.90 21.90 11.07
C LYS A 56 -2.08 21.06 12.34
N GLU A 57 -3.15 20.26 12.42
CA GLU A 57 -3.44 19.34 13.53
C GLU A 57 -2.44 18.19 13.65
N ASN A 58 -1.65 17.92 12.60
CA ASN A 58 -0.70 16.80 12.54
C ASN A 58 0.76 17.24 12.75
N VAL A 59 1.00 18.49 13.16
CA VAL A 59 2.34 19.08 13.33
C VAL A 59 2.82 18.97 14.78
N THR A 60 4.11 18.74 15.00
CA THR A 60 4.73 18.80 16.35
C THR A 60 5.20 20.22 16.68
N VAL A 61 5.97 20.85 15.79
CA VAL A 61 6.54 22.19 15.98
C VAL A 61 6.51 22.94 14.65
N GLU A 62 6.04 24.19 14.68
CA GLU A 62 5.94 25.09 13.52
C GLU A 62 5.18 24.49 12.33
N ASP A 63 5.91 23.95 11.34
CA ASP A 63 5.40 23.31 10.13
C ASP A 63 5.95 21.88 9.96
N ILE A 64 6.51 21.31 11.02
CA ILE A 64 7.10 19.97 11.03
C ILE A 64 6.03 18.94 11.41
N VAL A 65 5.67 18.07 10.46
CA VAL A 65 4.72 16.96 10.69
C VAL A 65 5.24 16.04 11.78
N HIS A 66 4.34 15.61 12.66
CA HIS A 66 4.65 14.74 13.78
C HIS A 66 5.21 13.40 13.30
N GLY A 67 6.31 12.94 13.93
CA GLY A 67 6.99 11.70 13.53
C GLY A 67 6.07 10.48 13.55
N GLY A 68 5.16 10.39 14.53
CA GLY A 68 4.12 9.35 14.58
C GLY A 68 3.12 9.38 13.42
N VAL A 69 2.82 10.57 12.87
CA VAL A 69 1.96 10.69 11.67
C VAL A 69 2.70 10.20 10.43
N ILE A 70 3.99 10.55 10.31
CA ILE A 70 4.87 10.05 9.25
C ILE A 70 5.00 8.52 9.35
N ALA A 71 5.20 7.99 10.55
CA ALA A 71 5.31 6.55 10.78
C ALA A 71 4.03 5.80 10.39
N ALA A 72 2.86 6.29 10.81
CA ALA A 72 1.58 5.71 10.41
C ALA A 72 1.36 5.77 8.88
N PHE A 73 1.75 6.87 8.23
CA PHE A 73 1.69 6.97 6.78
C PHE A 73 2.62 5.97 6.07
N ILE A 74 3.84 5.81 6.57
CA ILE A 74 4.80 4.82 6.07
C ILE A 74 4.28 3.38 6.26
N ASP A 75 3.65 3.10 7.40
CA ASP A 75 3.05 1.79 7.67
C ASP A 75 1.96 1.45 6.64
N VAL A 76 0.99 2.34 6.45
CA VAL A 76 -0.09 2.16 5.45
C VAL A 76 0.49 1.94 4.04
N ALA A 77 1.47 2.75 3.64
CA ALA A 77 2.11 2.62 2.33
C ALA A 77 2.89 1.31 2.18
N GLY A 78 3.65 0.93 3.22
CA GLY A 78 4.46 -0.28 3.25
C GLY A 78 3.62 -1.54 3.21
N VAL A 79 2.52 -1.59 3.98
CA VAL A 79 1.58 -2.71 3.94
C VAL A 79 0.88 -2.77 2.59
N ALA A 80 0.44 -1.64 2.01
CA ALA A 80 -0.18 -1.63 0.68
C ALA A 80 0.76 -2.20 -0.40
N ALA A 81 2.03 -1.79 -0.40
CA ALA A 81 3.03 -2.30 -1.31
C ALA A 81 3.31 -3.80 -1.06
N ALA A 82 3.51 -4.22 0.19
CA ALA A 82 3.79 -5.62 0.53
C ALA A 82 2.63 -6.56 0.18
N LEU A 83 1.39 -6.10 0.35
CA LEU A 83 0.21 -6.90 0.02
C LEU A 83 -0.08 -6.96 -1.47
N SER A 84 0.35 -5.98 -2.26
CA SER A 84 0.03 -5.91 -3.69
C SER A 84 0.47 -7.12 -4.52
N GLY A 85 1.54 -7.81 -4.12
CA GLY A 85 2.06 -9.03 -4.75
C GLY A 85 1.73 -10.33 -4.00
N ALA A 86 0.98 -10.27 -2.90
CA ALA A 86 0.70 -11.42 -2.06
C ALA A 86 -0.41 -12.32 -2.63
N ASP A 87 -0.34 -13.62 -2.31
CA ASP A 87 -1.46 -14.54 -2.60
C ASP A 87 -2.59 -14.33 -1.57
N PHE A 88 -3.80 -14.16 -2.08
CA PHE A 88 -5.02 -13.89 -1.32
C PHE A 88 -5.26 -14.91 -0.19
N GLU A 89 -4.94 -16.19 -0.40
CA GLU A 89 -5.13 -17.25 0.61
C GLU A 89 -4.10 -17.20 1.74
N THR A 90 -2.95 -16.58 1.50
CA THR A 90 -1.83 -16.52 2.46
C THR A 90 -1.84 -15.28 3.36
N LEU A 91 -2.81 -14.37 3.17
CA LEU A 91 -2.97 -13.15 3.96
C LEU A 91 -3.39 -13.45 5.40
N ARG A 92 -2.42 -13.82 6.24
CA ARG A 92 -2.56 -13.87 7.70
C ARG A 92 -1.53 -12.95 8.35
N GLY A 93 -2.01 -12.06 9.23
CA GLY A 93 -1.15 -11.23 10.07
C GLY A 93 -0.57 -9.97 9.42
N SER A 94 -1.25 -9.37 8.44
CA SER A 94 -0.92 -8.01 8.03
C SER A 94 -1.32 -7.03 9.14
N ALA A 95 -0.37 -6.32 9.71
CA ALA A 95 -0.62 -5.32 10.74
C ALA A 95 -1.45 -4.14 10.18
N THR A 96 -2.23 -3.53 11.07
CA THR A 96 -3.04 -2.31 10.89
C THR A 96 -2.85 -1.43 12.11
#